data_AF-A0A5M4A8Z5-F1
#
_entry.id   AF-A0A5M4A8Z5-F1
#
_cell.length_a   1.000
_cell.length_b   1.000
_cell.length_c   1.000
_cell.angle_alpha   90.00
_cell.angle_beta   90.00
_cell.angle_gamma   90.00
#
_symmetry.space_group_name_H-M   'P 1'
#
loop_
_entity.id
_entity.type
_entity.pdbx_description
1 polymer ?
#
loop_
_entity_poly.entity_id
_entity_poly.type
_entity_poly.pdbx_seq_one_letter_code
_entity_poly.pdbx_strand_id
1 'polypeptide(L)'
;MQVRFDRVTLLKPGRLRDESPERVSLSVVDVSEVNYPEASQQVNWKLLTTHPVNSVADALQIVRWYSQRWYIEQLFRLLKRKGFQLEHSELESGWAIRKLTIMAMQSALTILQLKFALQQSEQMPAKQSFSSGQIKCLKLLNEKYQGKTEKQRNPYSPETLAWAAWIIARIGGWKAYQSQSPRDR
;
A
#
# COMPACT_ATOMS: atom_id res chain seq x y z
N MET A 1 0.25 -23.56 3.08
CA MET A 1 -1.00 -23.02 2.52
C MET A 1 -1.58 -24.05 1.57
N GLN A 2 -2.89 -24.27 1.62
CA GLN A 2 -3.64 -25.10 0.68
C GLN A 2 -4.51 -24.19 -0.18
N VAL A 3 -4.58 -24.46 -1.49
CA VAL A 3 -5.37 -23.67 -2.45
C VAL A 3 -6.20 -24.64 -3.29
N ARG A 4 -7.48 -24.31 -3.45
CA ARG A 4 -8.42 -24.98 -4.37
C ARG A 4 -9.09 -23.92 -5.21
N PHE A 5 -9.47 -24.25 -6.43
CA PHE A 5 -10.20 -23.33 -7.30
C PHE A 5 -11.20 -24.09 -8.15
N ASP A 6 -12.29 -23.42 -8.49
CA ASP A 6 -13.34 -23.98 -9.35
C ASP A 6 -14.13 -22.85 -10.04
N ARG A 7 -15.00 -23.22 -10.97
CA ARG A 7 -15.99 -22.34 -11.60
C ARG A 7 -17.34 -22.53 -10.92
N VAL A 8 -17.94 -21.42 -10.53
CA VAL A 8 -19.25 -21.40 -9.85
C VAL A 8 -20.22 -20.49 -10.59
N THR A 9 -21.50 -20.84 -10.56
CA THR A 9 -22.57 -20.01 -11.12
C THR A 9 -23.48 -19.55 -9.99
N LEU A 10 -23.48 -18.25 -9.73
CA LEU A 10 -24.38 -17.62 -8.78
C LEU A 10 -25.73 -17.37 -9.46
N LEU A 11 -26.81 -17.70 -8.76
CA LEU A 11 -28.16 -17.39 -9.18
C LEU A 11 -28.55 -16.01 -8.66
N LYS A 12 -29.36 -15.30 -9.43
CA LYS A 12 -29.99 -14.06 -8.98
C LYS A 12 -30.86 -14.35 -7.75
N PRO A 13 -30.73 -13.57 -6.66
CA PRO A 13 -31.62 -13.71 -5.52
C PRO A 13 -33.07 -13.42 -5.95
N GLY A 14 -34.01 -14.32 -5.64
CA GLY A 14 -35.41 -14.18 -6.09
C GLY A 14 -36.16 -12.95 -5.57
N ARG A 15 -35.60 -12.20 -4.61
CA ARG A 15 -36.13 -10.93 -4.12
C ARG A 15 -35.71 -9.72 -4.96
N LEU A 16 -34.68 -9.86 -5.79
CA LEU A 16 -34.14 -8.80 -6.62
C LEU A 16 -34.96 -8.70 -7.92
N ARG A 17 -35.68 -7.60 -8.11
CA ARG A 17 -36.57 -7.36 -9.27
C ARG A 17 -36.03 -6.26 -10.18
N ASP A 18 -34.76 -6.36 -10.54
CA ASP A 18 -34.08 -5.44 -11.45
C ASP A 18 -33.70 -6.14 -12.78
N GLU A 19 -33.00 -5.43 -13.65
CA GLU A 19 -32.51 -5.92 -14.94
C GLU A 19 -31.23 -6.77 -14.83
N SER A 20 -30.77 -7.08 -13.60
CA SER A 20 -29.55 -7.88 -13.41
C SER A 20 -29.72 -9.30 -13.99
N PRO A 21 -28.63 -9.93 -14.49
CA PRO A 21 -28.69 -11.27 -15.06
C PRO A 21 -29.23 -12.32 -14.10
N GLU A 22 -29.99 -13.28 -14.62
CA GLU A 22 -30.53 -14.41 -13.81
C GLU A 22 -29.43 -15.31 -13.25
N ARG A 23 -28.26 -15.34 -13.89
CA ARG A 23 -27.10 -16.15 -13.49
C ARG A 23 -25.80 -15.41 -13.80
N VAL A 24 -24.81 -15.52 -12.91
CA VAL A 24 -23.47 -14.98 -13.11
C VAL A 24 -22.44 -16.09 -12.88
N SER A 25 -21.61 -16.37 -13.89
CA SER A 25 -20.51 -17.33 -13.78
C SER A 25 -19.24 -16.64 -13.30
N LEU A 26 -18.61 -17.17 -12.26
CA LEU A 26 -17.39 -16.66 -11.64
C LEU A 26 -16.40 -17.80 -11.39
N SER A 27 -15.16 -17.45 -11.07
CA SER A 27 -14.20 -18.37 -10.47
C SER A 27 -14.21 -18.20 -8.96
N VAL A 28 -14.06 -19.29 -8.22
CA VAL A 28 -13.83 -19.28 -6.78
C VAL A 28 -12.42 -19.78 -6.48
N VAL A 29 -11.73 -19.13 -5.56
CA VAL A 29 -10.45 -19.57 -5.00
C VAL A 29 -10.61 -19.71 -3.49
N ASP A 30 -10.49 -20.94 -3.00
CA ASP A 30 -10.52 -21.28 -1.57
C ASP A 30 -9.08 -21.48 -1.09
N VAL A 31 -8.68 -20.69 -0.09
CA VAL A 31 -7.35 -20.70 0.50
C VAL A 31 -7.44 -20.89 1.98
N SER A 32 -6.66 -21.85 2.49
CA SER A 32 -6.52 -22.09 3.92
C SER A 32 -5.06 -22.20 4.33
N GLU A 33 -4.76 -21.65 5.50
CA GLU A 33 -3.50 -21.89 6.19
C GLU A 33 -3.45 -23.34 6.70
N VAL A 34 -2.28 -23.98 6.57
CA VAL A 34 -2.08 -25.39 6.93
C VAL A 34 -1.42 -25.53 8.30
N ASN A 35 -0.51 -24.61 8.64
CA ASN A 35 0.23 -24.60 9.90
C ASN A 35 -0.22 -23.36 10.67
N TYR A 36 -1.14 -23.52 11.61
CA TYR A 36 -1.66 -22.45 12.46
C TYR A 36 -1.59 -22.87 13.93
N PRO A 37 -1.38 -21.93 14.89
CA PRO A 37 -1.21 -22.27 16.30
C PRO A 37 -2.50 -22.81 16.93
N GLU A 38 -3.63 -22.21 16.57
CA GLU A 38 -4.97 -22.56 17.04
C GLU A 38 -5.97 -22.45 15.88
N ALA A 39 -7.00 -23.30 15.86
CA ALA A 39 -8.01 -23.29 14.79
C ALA A 39 -8.73 -21.93 14.63
N SER A 40 -8.87 -21.17 15.72
CA SER A 40 -9.43 -19.80 15.74
C SER A 40 -8.58 -18.78 14.97
N GLN A 41 -7.29 -19.09 14.75
CA GLN A 41 -6.33 -18.21 14.10
C GLN A 41 -6.07 -18.61 12.64
N GLN A 42 -6.69 -19.70 12.16
CA GLN A 42 -6.53 -20.14 10.79
C GLN A 42 -7.05 -19.08 9.82
N VAL A 43 -6.17 -18.57 8.96
CA VAL A 43 -6.60 -17.75 7.83
C VAL A 43 -7.32 -18.64 6.81
N ASN A 44 -8.59 -18.35 6.56
CA ASN A 44 -9.40 -18.98 5.52
C ASN A 44 -10.04 -17.90 4.63
N TRP A 45 -9.71 -17.90 3.34
CA TRP A 45 -10.25 -16.98 2.35
C TRP A 45 -11.03 -17.74 1.27
N LYS A 46 -12.27 -17.30 1.02
CA LYS A 46 -13.06 -17.70 -0.14
C LYS A 46 -13.22 -16.49 -1.06
N LEU A 47 -12.45 -16.47 -2.13
CA LEU A 47 -12.35 -15.34 -3.04
C LEU A 47 -13.17 -15.63 -4.29
N LEU A 48 -14.17 -14.81 -4.58
CA LEU A 48 -14.88 -14.81 -5.85
C LEU A 48 -14.21 -13.82 -6.80
N THR A 49 -14.01 -14.21 -8.04
CA THR A 49 -13.35 -13.38 -9.04
C THR A 49 -13.93 -13.57 -10.43
N THR A 50 -13.91 -12.51 -11.22
CA THR A 50 -14.24 -12.53 -12.66
C THR A 50 -13.04 -12.96 -13.51
N HIS A 51 -11.84 -13.01 -12.93
CA HIS A 51 -10.65 -13.52 -13.61
C HIS A 51 -10.78 -15.03 -13.86
N PRO A 52 -10.33 -15.53 -15.03
CA PRO A 52 -10.24 -16.96 -15.27
C PRO A 52 -9.19 -17.59 -14.35
N VAL A 53 -9.50 -18.76 -13.81
CA VAL A 53 -8.59 -19.54 -12.96
C VAL A 53 -8.57 -20.97 -13.49
N ASN A 54 -7.57 -21.27 -14.32
CA ASN A 54 -7.45 -22.57 -15.00
C ASN A 54 -6.30 -23.41 -14.43
N SER A 55 -5.48 -22.81 -13.56
CA SER A 55 -4.30 -23.44 -13.00
C SER A 55 -4.06 -22.99 -11.55
N VAL A 56 -3.21 -23.74 -10.84
CA VAL A 56 -2.73 -23.35 -9.50
C VAL A 56 -1.99 -22.01 -9.57
N ALA A 57 -1.25 -21.74 -10.66
CA ALA A 57 -0.54 -20.48 -10.84
C ALA A 57 -1.51 -19.29 -10.90
N ASP A 58 -2.63 -19.43 -11.61
CA ASP A 58 -3.67 -18.41 -11.67
C ASP A 58 -4.30 -18.18 -10.29
N ALA A 59 -4.62 -19.26 -9.57
CA ALA A 59 -5.20 -19.18 -8.24
C ALA A 59 -4.26 -18.43 -7.28
N LEU A 60 -2.97 -18.75 -7.30
CA LEU A 60 -1.95 -18.04 -6.52
C LEU A 60 -1.82 -16.57 -6.92
N GLN A 61 -2.04 -16.21 -8.18
CA GLN A 61 -2.07 -14.81 -8.62
C GLN A 61 -3.25 -14.05 -8.00
N ILE A 62 -4.44 -14.65 -7.94
CA ILE A 62 -5.61 -14.07 -7.26
C ILE A 62 -5.31 -13.83 -5.78
N VAL A 63 -4.69 -14.81 -5.12
CA VAL A 63 -4.28 -14.69 -3.71
C VAL A 63 -3.28 -13.54 -3.51
N ARG A 64 -2.27 -13.44 -4.39
CA ARG A 64 -1.29 -12.34 -4.36
C ARG A 64 -1.95 -10.98 -4.54
N TRP A 65 -2.92 -10.85 -5.44
CA TRP A 65 -3.66 -9.59 -5.62
C TRP A 65 -4.51 -9.26 -4.40
N TYR A 66 -5.25 -10.25 -3.88
CA TYR A 66 -6.10 -10.05 -2.71
C TYR A 66 -5.30 -9.71 -1.45
N SER A 67 -4.09 -10.26 -1.28
CA SER A 67 -3.22 -9.92 -0.16
C SER A 67 -2.80 -8.44 -0.16
N GLN A 68 -2.84 -7.75 -1.31
CA GLN A 68 -2.57 -6.31 -1.39
C GLN A 68 -3.74 -5.44 -0.88
N ARG A 69 -4.93 -6.02 -0.62
CA ARG A 69 -6.11 -5.29 -0.12
C ARG A 69 -5.79 -4.45 1.12
N TRP A 70 -4.90 -4.93 1.97
CA TRP A 70 -4.48 -4.25 3.21
C TRP A 70 -3.90 -2.85 2.98
N TYR A 71 -3.39 -2.54 1.78
CA TYR A 71 -2.83 -1.21 1.49
C TYR A 71 -3.85 -0.07 1.64
N ILE A 72 -5.13 -0.30 1.36
CA ILE A 72 -6.15 0.73 1.58
C ILE A 72 -6.32 1.04 3.07
N GLU A 73 -6.15 0.03 3.93
CA GLU A 73 -6.20 0.22 5.38
C GLU A 73 -4.98 0.99 5.89
N GLN A 74 -3.81 0.77 5.28
CA GLN A 74 -2.61 1.58 5.54
C GLN A 74 -2.86 3.06 5.18
N LEU A 75 -3.50 3.32 4.03
CA LEU A 75 -3.86 4.68 3.61
C LEU A 75 -4.81 5.35 4.60
N PHE A 76 -5.89 4.67 4.98
CA PHE A 76 -6.84 5.22 5.95
C PHE A 76 -6.22 5.41 7.34
N ARG A 77 -5.30 4.53 7.76
CA ARG A 77 -4.59 4.70 9.03
C ARG A 77 -3.73 5.97 9.06
N LEU A 78 -3.00 6.24 7.96
CA LEU A 78 -2.20 7.46 7.82
C LEU A 78 -3.07 8.71 7.79
N LEU A 79 -4.22 8.66 7.12
CA LEU A 79 -5.16 9.79 7.07
C LEU A 79 -5.78 10.11 8.43
N LYS A 80 -6.29 9.08 9.12
CA LYS A 80 -7.19 9.28 10.26
C LYS A 80 -6.47 9.49 11.59
N ARG A 81 -5.53 8.60 11.95
CA ARG A 81 -5.03 8.50 13.32
C ARG A 81 -3.52 8.59 13.46
N LYS A 82 -2.74 7.96 12.58
CA LYS A 82 -1.28 7.83 12.73
C LYS A 82 -0.44 8.82 11.90
N GLY A 83 -1.07 9.61 11.04
CA GLY A 83 -0.35 10.59 10.21
C GLY A 83 -0.99 11.96 10.31
N PHE A 84 -1.93 12.24 9.41
CA PHE A 84 -2.54 13.56 9.27
C PHE A 84 -3.57 13.89 10.34
N GLN A 85 -4.00 12.91 11.13
CA GLN A 85 -4.95 13.10 12.23
C GLN A 85 -6.22 13.84 11.78
N LEU A 86 -6.73 13.50 10.59
CA LEU A 86 -7.83 14.23 9.96
C LEU A 86 -9.09 14.30 10.86
N GLU A 87 -9.31 13.30 11.70
CA GLU A 87 -10.42 13.25 12.66
C GLU A 87 -10.27 14.27 13.81
N HIS A 88 -9.09 14.87 13.99
CA HIS A 88 -8.78 15.95 14.95
C HIS A 88 -8.72 17.34 14.29
N SER A 89 -9.18 17.47 13.05
CA SER A 89 -9.22 18.77 12.36
C SER A 89 -10.31 19.67 12.95
N GLU A 90 -9.93 20.82 13.51
CA GLU A 90 -10.82 21.87 14.04
C GLU A 90 -11.46 22.74 12.93
N LEU A 91 -11.61 22.21 11.71
CA LEU A 91 -12.25 22.94 10.61
C LEU A 91 -13.77 22.84 10.74
N GLU A 92 -14.44 23.99 10.78
CA GLU A 92 -15.89 24.04 11.04
C GLU A 92 -16.76 23.87 9.78
N SER A 93 -16.16 23.89 8.59
CA SER A 93 -16.88 23.76 7.32
C SER A 93 -16.64 22.40 6.66
N GLY A 94 -17.72 21.72 6.28
CA GLY A 94 -17.65 20.48 5.50
C GLY A 94 -16.87 20.66 4.18
N TRP A 95 -16.91 21.84 3.56
CA TRP A 95 -16.10 22.14 2.37
C TRP A 95 -14.61 22.23 2.69
N ALA A 96 -14.24 22.84 3.81
CA ALA A 96 -12.86 22.93 4.25
C ALA A 96 -12.30 21.54 4.60
N ILE A 97 -13.07 20.71 5.31
CA ILE A 97 -12.71 19.32 5.64
C ILE A 97 -12.46 18.51 4.36
N ARG A 98 -13.32 18.63 3.34
CA ARG A 98 -13.13 17.95 2.05
C ARG A 98 -11.81 18.35 1.37
N LYS A 99 -11.50 19.65 1.31
CA LYS A 99 -10.23 20.14 0.74
C LYS A 99 -9.02 19.59 1.49
N LEU A 100 -9.04 19.66 2.82
CA LEU A 100 -7.97 19.10 3.66
C LEU A 100 -7.82 17.59 3.42
N THR A 101 -8.93 16.86 3.32
CA THR A 101 -8.93 15.41 3.09
C THR A 101 -8.23 15.04 1.79
N ILE A 102 -8.51 15.76 0.69
CA ILE A 102 -7.88 15.50 -0.62
C ILE A 102 -6.38 15.78 -0.57
N MET A 103 -5.98 16.92 0.03
CA MET A 103 -4.56 17.27 0.18
C MET A 103 -3.79 16.27 1.05
N ALA A 104 -4.39 15.85 2.17
CA ALA A 104 -3.85 14.83 3.06
C ALA A 104 -3.77 13.45 2.36
N MET A 105 -4.76 13.10 1.55
CA MET A 105 -4.77 11.83 0.81
C MET A 105 -3.64 11.75 -0.21
N GLN A 106 -3.42 12.82 -0.99
CA GLN A 106 -2.29 12.89 -1.91
C GLN A 106 -0.96 12.71 -1.17
N SER A 107 -0.81 13.39 -0.03
CA SER A 107 0.40 13.31 0.78
C SER A 107 0.60 11.92 1.41
N ALA A 108 -0.48 11.30 1.89
CA ALA A 108 -0.47 9.95 2.44
C ALA A 108 -0.11 8.89 1.38
N LEU A 109 -0.60 9.04 0.15
CA LEU A 109 -0.22 8.19 -0.98
C LEU A 109 1.27 8.31 -1.30
N THR A 110 1.81 9.53 -1.35
CA THR A 110 3.25 9.75 -1.54
C THR A 110 4.06 9.09 -0.43
N ILE A 111 3.64 9.21 0.83
CA ILE A 111 4.31 8.53 1.97
C ILE A 111 4.30 7.00 1.79
N LEU A 112 3.18 6.41 1.36
CA LEU A 112 3.11 4.97 1.09
C LEU A 112 4.04 4.56 -0.08
N GLN A 113 4.06 5.33 -1.17
CA GLN A 113 4.96 5.07 -2.30
C GLN A 113 6.43 5.12 -1.88
N LEU A 114 6.82 6.11 -1.07
CA LEU A 114 8.17 6.20 -0.50
C LEU A 114 8.49 4.98 0.37
N LYS A 115 7.56 4.55 1.22
CA LYS A 115 7.73 3.37 2.07
C LYS A 115 7.90 2.10 1.24
N PHE A 116 7.10 1.91 0.19
CA PHE A 116 7.23 0.76 -0.70
C PHE A 116 8.53 0.78 -1.50
N ALA A 117 8.98 1.94 -1.96
CA ALA A 117 10.23 2.07 -2.70
C ALA A 117 11.46 1.64 -1.87
N LEU A 118 11.42 1.76 -0.54
CA LEU A 118 12.48 1.27 0.35
C LEU A 118 12.48 -0.27 0.53
N GLN A 119 11.38 -0.94 0.20
CA GLN A 119 11.21 -2.39 0.38
C GLN A 119 11.39 -3.18 -0.91
N GLN A 120 11.28 -2.51 -2.07
CA GLN A 120 11.37 -3.14 -3.37
C GLN A 120 12.80 -3.10 -3.92
N SER A 121 13.19 -4.15 -4.63
CA SER A 121 14.47 -4.22 -5.36
C SER A 121 14.45 -3.35 -6.62
N GLU A 122 13.29 -3.18 -7.24
CA GLU A 122 13.13 -2.38 -8.44
C GLU A 122 13.00 -0.89 -8.09
N GLN A 123 13.88 -0.07 -8.67
CA GLN A 123 13.94 1.36 -8.35
C GLN A 123 12.99 2.16 -9.24
N MET A 124 11.94 2.70 -8.62
CA MET A 124 10.98 3.58 -9.30
C MET A 124 11.51 5.02 -9.43
N PRO A 125 11.28 5.71 -10.56
CA PRO A 125 11.68 7.10 -10.75
C PRO A 125 10.97 8.08 -9.78
N ALA A 126 11.72 9.00 -9.18
CA ALA A 126 11.18 10.02 -8.26
C ALA A 126 10.15 10.95 -8.93
N LYS A 127 10.24 11.14 -10.25
CA LYS A 127 9.30 11.94 -11.04
C LYS A 127 7.85 11.45 -10.99
N GLN A 128 7.61 10.23 -10.53
CA GLN A 128 6.26 9.70 -10.32
C GLN A 128 5.52 10.41 -9.17
N SER A 129 6.25 10.88 -8.15
CA SER A 129 5.65 11.49 -6.96
C SER A 129 6.13 12.93 -6.71
N PHE A 130 7.21 13.36 -7.36
CA PHE A 130 7.82 14.68 -7.16
C PHE A 130 7.98 15.45 -8.47
N SER A 131 7.76 16.75 -8.42
CA SER A 131 8.04 17.65 -9.54
C SER A 131 9.55 17.81 -9.77
N SER A 132 9.93 18.29 -10.95
CA SER A 132 11.33 18.58 -11.29
C SER A 132 12.00 19.56 -10.29
N GLY A 133 11.25 20.57 -9.83
CA GLY A 133 11.71 21.51 -8.80
C GLY A 133 11.94 20.82 -7.45
N GLN A 134 11.04 19.94 -7.03
CA GLN A 134 11.20 19.14 -5.81
C GLN A 134 12.39 18.19 -5.90
N ILE A 135 12.61 17.53 -7.05
CA ILE A 135 13.77 16.67 -7.29
C ILE A 135 15.07 17.48 -7.21
N LYS A 136 15.11 18.68 -7.79
CA LYS A 136 16.27 19.57 -7.68
C LYS A 136 16.55 19.95 -6.21
N CYS A 137 15.50 20.24 -5.44
CA CYS A 137 15.63 20.49 -4.00
C CYS A 137 16.16 19.25 -3.25
N LEU A 138 15.63 18.05 -3.55
CA LEU A 138 16.10 16.80 -2.97
C LEU A 138 17.58 16.53 -3.26
N LYS A 139 18.10 16.90 -4.44
CA LYS A 139 19.55 16.79 -4.73
C LYS A 139 20.40 17.61 -3.77
N LEU A 140 20.04 18.88 -3.57
CA LEU A 140 20.74 19.77 -2.63
C LEU A 140 20.63 19.27 -1.18
N LEU A 141 19.44 18.76 -0.81
CA LEU A 141 19.23 18.18 0.52
C LEU A 141 20.02 16.88 0.71
N ASN A 142 20.14 16.05 -0.32
CA ASN A 142 20.94 14.83 -0.26
C ASN A 142 22.38 15.14 0.15
N GLU A 143 23.01 16.13 -0.50
CA GLU A 143 24.37 16.58 -0.18
C GLU A 143 24.48 17.07 1.26
N LYS A 144 23.53 17.89 1.72
CA LYS A 144 23.50 18.41 3.09
C LYS A 144 23.35 17.33 4.16
N TYR A 145 22.58 16.27 3.87
CA TYR A 145 22.23 15.23 4.83
C TYR A 145 23.08 13.95 4.69
N GLN A 146 24.07 13.90 3.79
CA GLN A 146 25.10 12.84 3.82
C GLN A 146 25.81 12.86 5.18
N GLY A 147 26.04 11.68 5.77
CA GLY A 147 26.89 11.57 6.95
C GLY A 147 28.37 11.35 6.59
N LYS A 148 29.20 11.30 7.63
CA LYS A 148 30.66 11.11 7.49
C LYS A 148 31.04 9.66 7.17
N THR A 149 30.21 8.71 7.56
CA THR A 149 30.46 7.28 7.34
C THR A 149 29.67 6.76 6.15
N GLU A 150 30.18 5.72 5.48
CA GLU A 150 29.50 5.07 4.36
C GLU A 150 28.07 4.63 4.70
N LYS A 151 27.85 4.10 5.92
CA LYS A 151 26.52 3.72 6.42
C LYS A 151 25.54 4.90 6.53
N GLN A 152 26.06 6.12 6.66
CA GLN A 152 25.26 7.34 6.71
C GLN A 152 25.18 8.05 5.37
N ARG A 153 25.65 7.41 4.29
CA ARG A 153 25.45 7.90 2.93
C ARG A 153 24.22 7.28 2.30
N ASN A 154 23.63 7.99 1.34
CA ASN A 154 22.48 7.49 0.61
C ASN A 154 22.92 6.35 -0.33
N PRO A 155 22.42 5.11 -0.15
CA PRO A 155 22.85 3.96 -0.97
C PRO A 155 22.07 3.84 -2.29
N TYR A 156 21.01 4.63 -2.48
CA TYR A 156 20.11 4.50 -3.62
C TYR A 156 20.53 5.38 -4.79
N SER A 157 20.20 4.94 -6.01
CA SER A 157 20.54 5.69 -7.22
C SER A 157 19.80 7.03 -7.23
N PRO A 158 20.47 8.14 -7.62
CA PRO A 158 19.85 9.46 -7.66
C PRO A 158 18.55 9.49 -8.48
N GLU A 159 17.62 10.37 -8.09
CA GLU A 159 16.32 10.56 -8.75
C GLU A 159 15.39 9.33 -8.72
N THR A 160 15.59 8.43 -7.78
CA THR A 160 14.65 7.32 -7.50
C THR A 160 13.81 7.61 -6.26
N LEU A 161 12.66 6.94 -6.13
CA LEU A 161 11.80 7.09 -4.94
C LEU A 161 12.49 6.62 -3.66
N ALA A 162 13.29 5.55 -3.73
CA ALA A 162 14.06 5.06 -2.58
C ALA A 162 15.12 6.11 -2.14
N TRP A 163 15.78 6.74 -3.11
CA TRP A 163 16.69 7.86 -2.87
C TRP A 163 15.98 9.05 -2.21
N ALA A 164 14.81 9.44 -2.71
CA ALA A 164 13.99 10.50 -2.11
C ALA A 164 13.53 10.14 -0.69
N ALA A 165 13.08 8.90 -0.48
CA ALA A 165 12.61 8.39 0.81
C ALA A 165 13.71 8.44 1.86
N TRP A 166 14.93 8.04 1.50
CA TRP A 166 16.10 8.12 2.38
C TRP A 166 16.36 9.58 2.82
N ILE A 167 16.33 10.53 1.88
CA ILE A 167 16.56 11.95 2.18
C ILE A 167 15.49 12.50 3.12
N ILE A 168 14.22 12.21 2.83
CA ILE A 168 13.08 12.65 3.65
C ILE A 168 13.17 12.06 5.06
N ALA A 169 13.56 10.78 5.19
CA ALA A 169 13.79 10.15 6.49
C ALA A 169 14.93 10.84 7.28
N ARG A 170 16.02 11.25 6.60
CA ARG A 170 17.11 12.02 7.24
C ARG A 170 16.64 13.38 7.73
N ILE A 171 15.83 14.08 6.95
CA ILE A 171 15.21 15.36 7.36
C ILE A 171 14.31 15.14 8.58
N GLY A 172 13.58 14.02 8.61
CA GLY A 172 12.77 13.58 9.76
C GLY A 172 13.57 13.13 10.99
N GLY A 173 14.90 13.24 10.97
CA GLY A 173 15.76 12.94 12.12
C GLY A 173 16.21 11.49 12.25
N TRP A 174 16.00 10.65 11.24
CA TRP A 174 16.59 9.30 11.20
C TRP A 174 18.12 9.38 11.03
N LYS A 175 18.86 8.57 11.79
CA LYS A 175 20.34 8.60 11.85
C LYS A 175 21.04 7.72 10.80
N ALA A 176 20.29 7.10 9.89
CA ALA A 176 20.77 6.16 8.86
C ALA A 176 21.28 4.80 9.37
N TYR A 177 21.07 4.46 10.65
CA TYR A 177 21.42 3.14 11.16
C TYR A 177 20.31 2.13 10.88
N GLN A 178 20.65 0.97 10.29
CA GLN A 178 19.70 -0.12 10.04
C GLN A 178 19.06 -0.69 11.32
N SER A 179 19.75 -0.60 12.46
CA SER A 179 19.21 -0.97 13.77
C SER A 179 18.12 -0.03 14.28
N GLN A 180 17.90 1.10 13.60
CA GLN A 180 16.81 2.03 13.86
C GLN A 180 15.90 2.05 12.64
N SER A 181 14.71 1.45 12.73
CA SER A 181 13.66 1.79 11.76
C SER A 181 13.30 3.27 11.91
N PRO A 182 12.85 3.96 10.85
CA PRO A 182 12.24 5.27 10.98
C PRO A 182 11.16 5.20 12.08
N ARG A 183 11.20 6.14 13.04
CA ARG A 183 10.32 6.10 14.21
C ARG A 183 8.87 6.16 13.74
N ASP A 184 8.11 5.10 13.96
CA ASP A 184 6.65 5.14 13.97
C ASP A 184 6.23 5.94 15.22
N ARG A 185 6.13 7.26 15.10
CA ARG A 185 5.42 8.09 16.09
C ARG A 185 3.96 8.17 15.67
#